data_AF-A0A7K2E085-F1
#
_entry.id   AF-A0A7K2E085-F1
#
_cell.length_a   1.000
_cell.length_b   1.000
_cell.length_c   1.000
_cell.angle_alpha   90.00
_cell.angle_beta   90.00
_cell.angle_gamma   90.00
#
_symmetry.space_group_name_H-M   'P 1'
#
loop_
_entity.id
_entity.type
_entity.pdbx_description
1 polymer ?
#
loop_
_entity_poly.entity_id
_entity_poly.type
_entity_poly.pdbx_seq_one_letter_code
_entity_poly.pdbx_strand_id
1 'polypeptide(L)'
;MTPENPRKSKPIGHLAGRICVQGSRLRDLRGRGVTVAVIDSGVNPAHPHVSGVAGGVRIDLSGGVSEDWVDRLGHGTAVFAAIQEKAPEAEIHAVRVFDDRLRTSVRALVAAIDWAAERGVQVVNLSLGTVREEHAGVLE
;
A
#
# COMPACT_ATOMS: atom_id res chain seq x y z
N MET A 1 30.22 -46.26 25.60
CA MET A 1 28.76 -46.17 25.40
C MET A 1 28.35 -44.73 25.66
N THR A 2 28.22 -43.94 24.60
CA THR A 2 27.56 -42.62 24.63
C THR A 2 26.14 -42.80 24.09
N PRO A 3 25.09 -42.24 24.72
CA PRO A 3 23.74 -42.39 24.21
C PRO A 3 23.55 -41.45 23.00
N GLU A 4 23.11 -42.02 21.88
CA GLU A 4 22.61 -41.25 20.73
C GLU A 4 21.31 -40.53 21.11
N ASN A 5 21.24 -39.23 20.82
CA ASN A 5 20.09 -38.36 21.03
C ASN A 5 19.22 -38.36 19.76
N PRO A 6 18.00 -38.91 19.75
CA PRO A 6 17.19 -39.04 18.55
C PRO A 6 16.30 -37.82 18.38
N ARG A 7 16.88 -36.69 17.96
CA ARG A 7 16.11 -35.55 17.44
C ARG A 7 16.57 -35.21 16.02
N LYS A 8 16.18 -36.08 15.08
CA LYS A 8 16.07 -35.68 13.67
C LYS A 8 14.99 -34.60 13.59
N SER A 9 15.40 -33.36 13.38
CA SER A 9 14.49 -32.27 13.05
C SER A 9 13.77 -32.62 11.75
N LYS A 10 12.45 -32.80 11.81
CA LYS A 10 11.61 -32.80 10.62
C LYS A 10 11.78 -31.44 9.92
N PRO A 11 11.98 -31.39 8.59
CA PRO A 11 11.86 -30.12 7.89
C PRO A 11 10.44 -29.58 8.10
N ILE A 12 10.36 -28.34 8.55
CA ILE A 12 9.10 -27.60 8.64
C ILE A 12 8.63 -27.41 7.20
N GLY A 13 7.66 -28.21 6.77
CA GLY A 13 7.03 -28.08 5.47
C GLY A 13 6.38 -26.71 5.36
N HIS A 14 6.98 -25.83 4.56
CA HIS A 14 6.49 -24.50 4.27
C HIS A 14 5.09 -24.62 3.64
N LEU A 15 4.05 -24.18 4.35
CA LEU A 15 2.66 -24.12 3.86
C LEU A 15 2.47 -23.00 2.81
N ALA A 16 3.53 -22.41 2.27
CA ALA A 16 3.50 -21.29 1.31
C ALA A 16 3.16 -21.72 -0.14
N GLY A 17 2.69 -22.95 -0.36
CA GLY A 17 2.56 -23.53 -1.70
C GLY A 17 1.15 -23.71 -2.25
N ARG A 18 0.09 -23.62 -1.44
CA ARG A 18 -1.22 -24.21 -1.79
C ARG A 18 -2.42 -23.27 -1.72
N ILE A 19 -2.23 -21.97 -1.51
CA ILE A 19 -3.36 -21.03 -1.55
C ILE A 19 -3.73 -20.83 -3.02
N CYS A 20 -4.91 -21.32 -3.39
CA CYS A 20 -5.53 -21.08 -4.68
C CYS A 20 -6.78 -20.21 -4.48
N VAL A 21 -6.98 -19.24 -5.36
CA VAL A 21 -8.20 -18.43 -5.43
C VAL A 21 -8.82 -18.70 -6.79
N GLN A 22 -10.08 -19.15 -6.80
CA GLN A 22 -10.82 -19.49 -8.03
C GLN A 22 -10.05 -20.41 -9.00
N GLY A 23 -9.29 -21.37 -8.46
CA GLY A 23 -8.52 -22.33 -9.27
C GLY A 23 -7.12 -21.89 -9.69
N SER A 24 -6.77 -20.60 -9.56
CA SER A 24 -5.42 -20.08 -9.80
C SER A 24 -4.59 -20.12 -8.52
N ARG A 25 -3.29 -20.44 -8.61
CA ARG A 25 -2.40 -20.31 -7.44
C ARG A 25 -2.21 -18.82 -7.16
N LEU A 26 -2.16 -18.45 -5.88
CA LEU A 26 -1.97 -17.06 -5.46
C LEU A 26 -0.73 -16.42 -6.12
N ARG A 27 0.35 -17.20 -6.30
CA ARG A 27 1.60 -16.76 -6.95
C ARG A 27 1.47 -16.44 -8.45
N ASP A 28 0.42 -16.93 -9.10
CA ASP A 28 0.16 -16.71 -10.53
C ASP A 28 -0.75 -15.48 -10.75
N LEU A 29 -1.34 -14.93 -9.68
CA LEU A 29 -2.15 -13.71 -9.71
C LEU A 29 -1.24 -12.49 -9.62
N ARG A 30 -1.21 -11.68 -10.68
CA ARG A 30 -0.28 -10.55 -10.83
C ARG A 30 -0.94 -9.17 -10.71
N GLY A 31 -2.25 -9.11 -10.47
CA GLY A 31 -3.00 -7.86 -10.26
C GLY A 31 -3.49 -7.17 -11.54
N ARG A 32 -3.46 -7.84 -12.70
CA ARG A 32 -3.95 -7.27 -13.95
C ARG A 32 -5.40 -6.81 -13.86
N GLY A 33 -5.66 -5.58 -14.29
CA GLY A 33 -6.99 -4.97 -14.24
C GLY A 33 -7.44 -4.60 -12.83
N VAL A 34 -6.52 -4.61 -11.85
CA VAL A 34 -6.75 -4.10 -10.51
C VAL A 34 -6.17 -2.70 -10.42
N THR A 35 -6.99 -1.72 -10.02
CA THR A 35 -6.54 -0.36 -9.75
C THR A 35 -6.43 -0.12 -8.25
N VAL A 36 -5.29 0.41 -7.81
CA VAL A 36 -4.95 0.64 -6.41
C VAL A 36 -4.62 2.11 -6.18
N ALA A 37 -5.11 2.71 -5.10
CA ALA A 37 -4.60 3.99 -4.59
C ALA A 37 -3.76 3.77 -3.32
N VAL A 38 -2.54 4.32 -3.31
CA VAL A 38 -1.67 4.35 -2.12
C VAL A 38 -1.74 5.74 -1.52
N ILE A 39 -2.45 5.88 -0.39
CA ILE A 39 -2.58 7.13 0.35
C ILE A 39 -1.49 7.16 1.43
N ASP A 40 -0.41 7.92 1.18
CA ASP A 40 0.80 7.94 2.02
C ASP A 40 1.62 9.25 1.80
N SER A 41 2.95 9.22 1.91
CA SER A 41 3.84 10.37 1.68
C SER A 41 4.16 10.65 0.21
N GLY A 42 3.57 9.89 -0.71
CA GLY A 42 3.83 9.95 -2.15
C GLY A 42 4.65 8.77 -2.66
N VAL A 43 5.14 8.85 -3.89
CA VAL A 43 6.09 7.88 -4.47
C VAL A 43 7.23 8.61 -5.18
N ASN A 44 8.45 8.10 -5.04
CA ASN A 44 9.58 8.51 -5.88
C ASN A 44 9.59 7.63 -7.15
N PRO A 45 9.20 8.16 -8.33
CA PRO A 45 9.15 7.38 -9.57
C PRO A 45 10.54 6.99 -10.10
N ALA A 46 11.61 7.64 -9.63
CA ALA A 46 12.98 7.31 -10.02
C ALA A 46 13.62 6.23 -9.13
N HIS A 47 12.90 5.71 -8.13
CA HIS A 47 13.43 4.69 -7.24
C HIS A 47 13.58 3.33 -7.95
N PRO A 48 14.69 2.57 -7.79
CA PRO A 48 14.93 1.33 -8.55
C PRO A 48 13.90 0.22 -8.38
N HIS A 49 13.15 0.23 -7.28
CA HIS A 49 12.06 -0.73 -7.01
C HIS A 49 10.68 -0.23 -7.46
N VAL A 50 10.61 0.91 -8.15
CA VAL A 50 9.37 1.44 -8.74
C VAL A 50 9.48 1.32 -10.25
N SER A 51 8.69 0.42 -10.85
CA SER A 51 8.68 0.16 -12.29
C SER A 51 7.68 1.00 -13.07
N GLY A 52 6.88 1.81 -12.38
CA GLY A 52 5.86 2.66 -12.99
C GLY A 52 4.88 3.19 -11.95
N VAL A 53 4.29 4.35 -12.24
CA VAL A 53 3.25 5.00 -11.44
C VAL A 53 2.14 5.41 -12.41
N ALA A 54 0.90 4.99 -12.16
CA ALA A 54 -0.24 5.27 -13.05
C ALA A 54 -0.65 6.76 -13.03
N GLY A 55 -0.16 7.51 -12.05
CA GLY A 55 -0.40 8.92 -11.82
C GLY A 55 -0.58 9.19 -10.33
N GLY A 56 -0.85 10.44 -9.96
CA GLY A 56 -1.10 10.74 -8.57
C GLY A 56 -1.53 12.18 -8.33
N VAL A 57 -1.75 12.49 -7.06
CA VAL A 57 -1.98 13.85 -6.58
C VAL A 57 -1.35 14.04 -5.20
N ARG A 58 -1.23 15.28 -4.78
CA ARG A 58 -1.13 15.67 -3.37
C ARG A 58 -2.44 16.26 -2.91
N ILE A 59 -2.80 15.91 -1.68
CA ILE A 59 -3.92 16.50 -0.95
C ILE A 59 -3.35 17.17 0.30
N ASP A 60 -3.54 18.48 0.39
CA ASP A 60 -3.08 19.25 1.54
C ASP A 60 -4.02 19.13 2.74
N LEU A 61 -3.60 19.69 3.88
CA LEU A 61 -4.35 19.66 5.14
C LEU A 61 -5.76 20.26 5.04
N SER A 62 -6.02 21.11 4.05
CA SER A 62 -7.31 21.75 3.79
C SER A 62 -8.19 20.96 2.82
N GLY A 63 -7.68 19.87 2.23
CA GLY A 63 -8.33 19.08 1.18
C GLY A 63 -8.02 19.58 -0.24
N GLY A 64 -7.10 20.53 -0.40
CA GLY A 64 -6.71 21.07 -1.70
C GLY A 64 -5.92 20.04 -2.51
N VAL A 65 -6.27 19.89 -3.79
CA VAL A 65 -5.65 18.90 -4.70
C VAL A 65 -4.63 19.59 -5.62
N SER A 66 -3.46 18.99 -5.78
CA SER A 66 -2.41 19.45 -6.70
C SER A 66 -1.69 18.28 -7.36
N GLU A 67 -1.11 18.50 -8.54
CA GLU A 67 -0.32 17.49 -9.27
C GLU A 67 1.12 17.36 -8.72
N ASP A 68 1.26 17.01 -7.44
CA ASP A 68 2.56 16.69 -6.80
C ASP A 68 2.46 15.42 -5.95
N TRP A 69 2.62 14.25 -6.52
CA TRP A 69 2.63 12.98 -5.77
C TRP A 69 4.04 12.53 -5.36
N VAL A 70 5.06 13.38 -5.50
CA VAL A 70 6.44 12.98 -5.29
C VAL A 70 6.72 12.80 -3.79
N ASP A 71 7.28 11.65 -3.46
CA ASP A 71 7.66 11.33 -2.08
C ASP A 71 8.90 12.10 -1.63
N ARG A 72 8.82 12.66 -0.42
CA ARG A 72 9.91 13.38 0.24
C ARG A 72 10.34 12.72 1.56
N LEU A 73 9.59 11.73 2.04
CA LEU A 73 9.84 11.03 3.30
C LEU A 73 10.35 9.59 3.09
N GLY A 74 10.03 8.98 1.95
CA GLY A 74 10.46 7.64 1.56
C GLY A 74 9.54 6.51 2.00
N HIS A 75 8.66 6.74 3.00
CA HIS A 75 7.74 5.71 3.50
C HIS A 75 6.73 5.27 2.42
N GLY A 76 6.10 6.23 1.75
CA GLY A 76 5.15 5.95 0.68
C GLY A 76 5.79 5.21 -0.49
N THR A 77 7.03 5.52 -0.84
CA THR A 77 7.81 4.78 -1.85
C THR A 77 8.01 3.32 -1.45
N ALA A 78 8.32 3.03 -0.17
CA ALA A 78 8.49 1.68 0.33
C ALA A 78 7.17 0.89 0.31
N VAL A 79 6.06 1.51 0.73
CA VAL A 79 4.71 0.93 0.68
C VAL A 79 4.30 0.63 -0.76
N PHE A 80 4.49 1.61 -1.66
CA PHE A 80 4.18 1.48 -3.08
C PHE A 80 4.95 0.31 -3.71
N ALA A 81 6.27 0.23 -3.47
CA ALA A 81 7.11 -0.84 -3.98
C ALA A 81 6.68 -2.22 -3.44
N ALA A 82 6.28 -2.32 -2.17
CA ALA A 82 5.81 -3.58 -1.59
C ALA A 82 4.50 -4.07 -2.24
N ILE A 83 3.56 -3.15 -2.55
CA ILE A 83 2.33 -3.49 -3.28
C ILE A 83 2.67 -3.91 -4.71
N GLN A 84 3.52 -3.15 -5.39
CA GLN A 84 3.94 -3.45 -6.76
C GLN A 84 4.68 -4.80 -6.86
N GLU A 85 5.46 -5.19 -5.85
CA GLU A 85 6.10 -6.50 -5.80
C GLU A 85 5.08 -7.65 -5.82
N LYS A 86 3.94 -7.49 -5.14
CA LYS A 86 2.87 -8.51 -5.06
C LYS A 86 1.91 -8.45 -6.23
N ALA A 87 1.67 -7.26 -6.78
CA ALA A 87 0.75 -7.02 -7.87
C ALA A 87 1.43 -6.22 -9.00
N PRO A 88 2.42 -6.81 -9.70
CA PRO A 88 3.24 -6.09 -10.68
C PRO A 88 2.48 -5.65 -11.94
N GLU A 89 1.26 -6.14 -12.16
CA GLU A 89 0.39 -5.76 -13.28
C GLU A 89 -0.80 -4.90 -12.85
N ALA A 90 -0.85 -4.48 -11.57
CA ALA A 90 -1.85 -3.53 -11.09
C ALA A 90 -1.53 -2.10 -11.53
N GLU A 91 -2.58 -1.31 -11.73
CA GLU A 91 -2.49 0.12 -11.96
C GLU A 91 -2.47 0.83 -10.60
N ILE A 92 -1.31 1.36 -10.20
CA ILE A 92 -1.13 1.93 -8.86
C ILE A 92 -0.98 3.45 -8.94
N HIS A 93 -1.90 4.16 -8.31
CA HIS A 93 -1.88 5.61 -8.15
C HIS A 93 -1.31 6.02 -6.79
N ALA A 94 -0.59 7.13 -6.75
CA ALA A 94 -0.05 7.69 -5.51
C ALA A 94 -0.86 8.91 -5.06
N VAL A 95 -1.28 8.91 -3.80
CA VAL A 95 -1.98 10.03 -3.17
C VAL A 95 -1.16 10.48 -1.98
N ARG A 96 -0.48 11.62 -2.14
CA ARG A 96 0.37 12.19 -1.10
C ARG A 96 -0.46 13.02 -0.13
N VAL A 97 -0.53 12.59 1.13
CA VAL A 97 -1.22 13.29 2.23
C VAL A 97 -0.28 13.72 3.36
N PHE A 98 0.99 13.29 3.30
CA PHE A 98 2.05 13.76 4.18
C PHE A 98 3.01 14.69 3.42
N ASP A 99 3.32 15.82 4.06
CA ASP A 99 4.37 16.73 3.60
C ASP A 99 5.65 16.46 4.40
N ASP A 100 6.06 17.39 5.26
CA ASP A 100 7.37 17.35 5.92
C ASP A 100 7.36 16.65 7.28
N ARG A 101 6.17 16.23 7.74
CA ARG A 101 5.96 15.47 8.99
C ARG A 101 4.86 14.43 8.76
N LEU A 102 4.91 13.32 9.52
CA LEU A 102 3.87 12.29 9.58
C LEU A 102 2.63 12.80 10.33
N ARG A 103 2.02 13.87 9.80
CA ARG A 103 0.79 14.51 10.28
C ARG A 103 -0.05 14.80 9.06
N THR A 104 -1.29 14.32 9.08
CA THR A 104 -2.32 14.65 8.10
C THR A 104 -3.60 15.03 8.84
N SER A 105 -4.56 15.65 8.17
CA SER A 105 -5.86 15.99 8.76
C SER A 105 -6.90 14.95 8.35
N VAL A 106 -7.95 14.77 9.16
CA VAL A 106 -9.09 13.93 8.76
C VAL A 106 -9.70 14.42 7.45
N ARG A 107 -9.76 15.74 7.26
CA ARG A 107 -10.25 16.33 6.01
C ARG A 107 -9.40 15.90 4.81
N ALA A 108 -8.09 15.91 4.92
CA ALA A 108 -7.19 15.47 3.86
C ALA A 108 -7.38 13.98 3.55
N LEU A 109 -7.59 13.14 4.59
CA LEU A 109 -7.87 11.72 4.41
C LEU A 109 -9.20 11.46 3.71
N VAL A 110 -10.27 12.15 4.12
CA VAL A 110 -11.58 12.05 3.46
C VAL A 110 -11.45 12.46 1.99
N ALA A 111 -10.83 13.61 1.71
CA ALA A 111 -10.61 14.07 0.34
C ALA A 111 -9.75 13.08 -0.49
N ALA A 112 -8.81 12.38 0.14
CA ALA A 112 -7.99 11.35 -0.52
C ALA A 112 -8.79 10.09 -0.87
N ILE A 113 -9.69 9.67 0.03
CA ILE A 113 -10.59 8.55 -0.21
C ILE A 113 -11.61 8.92 -1.28
N ASP A 114 -12.18 10.13 -1.24
CA ASP A 114 -13.11 10.64 -2.25
C ASP A 114 -12.46 10.69 -3.62
N TRP A 115 -11.24 11.26 -3.71
CA TRP A 115 -10.47 11.30 -4.97
C TRP A 115 -10.24 9.90 -5.56
N ALA A 116 -9.98 8.92 -4.69
CA ALA A 116 -9.77 7.53 -5.07
C ALA A 116 -11.07 6.90 -5.58
N ALA A 117 -12.19 7.12 -4.87
CA ALA A 117 -13.51 6.62 -5.23
C ALA A 117 -14.01 7.22 -6.57
N GLU A 118 -13.83 8.52 -6.79
CA GLU A 118 -14.17 9.20 -8.04
C GLU A 118 -13.43 8.64 -9.26
N ARG A 119 -12.23 8.08 -9.06
CA ARG A 119 -11.44 7.40 -10.09
C ARG A 119 -11.78 5.94 -10.27
N GLY A 120 -12.71 5.42 -9.48
CA GLY A 120 -13.10 4.02 -9.52
C GLY A 120 -11.97 3.07 -9.11
N VAL A 121 -11.04 3.50 -8.25
CA VAL A 121 -10.02 2.57 -7.76
C VAL A 121 -10.69 1.47 -6.94
N GLN A 122 -10.18 0.25 -7.06
CA GLN A 122 -10.81 -0.93 -6.45
C GLN A 122 -10.24 -1.23 -5.06
N VAL A 123 -9.00 -0.80 -4.80
CA VAL A 123 -8.33 -0.99 -3.52
C VAL A 123 -7.70 0.32 -3.08
N VAL A 124 -7.93 0.68 -1.83
CA VAL A 124 -7.27 1.81 -1.17
C VAL A 124 -6.35 1.26 -0.09
N ASN A 125 -5.06 1.56 -0.18
CA ASN A 125 -4.09 1.27 0.88
C ASN A 125 -3.87 2.54 1.73
N LEU A 126 -4.09 2.40 3.04
CA LEU A 126 -3.89 3.43 4.05
C LEU A 126 -2.92 2.92 5.13
N SER A 127 -1.63 3.16 4.94
CA SER A 127 -0.58 2.77 5.90
C SER A 127 -0.40 3.83 7.00
N LEU A 128 -1.51 4.26 7.60
CA LEU A 128 -1.55 5.29 8.64
C LEU A 128 -2.68 5.01 9.62
N GLY A 129 -2.56 5.53 10.84
CA GLY A 129 -3.56 5.35 11.88
C GLY A 129 -3.51 6.48 12.90
N THR A 130 -4.65 6.72 13.55
CA THR A 130 -4.77 7.66 14.67
C THR A 130 -5.29 6.92 15.90
N VAL A 131 -4.80 7.34 17.08
CA VAL A 131 -5.29 6.85 18.38
C VAL A 131 -6.29 7.82 19.02
N ARG A 132 -6.69 8.87 18.31
CA ARG A 132 -7.59 9.92 18.81
C ARG A 132 -9.03 9.59 18.43
N GLU A 133 -9.82 9.21 19.43
CA GLU A 133 -11.25 8.88 19.27
C GLU A 133 -12.09 10.04 18.75
N GLU A 134 -11.64 11.28 18.96
CA GLU A 134 -12.32 12.51 18.48
C GLU A 134 -12.50 12.57 16.95
N HIS A 135 -11.82 11.71 16.20
CA HIS A 135 -11.92 11.62 14.74
C HIS A 135 -12.88 10.52 14.25
N ALA A 136 -13.43 9.68 15.13
CA ALA A 136 -14.31 8.57 14.75
C ALA A 136 -15.59 9.04 14.04
N GLY A 137 -16.26 10.07 14.56
CA GLY A 137 -17.53 10.55 14.01
C GLY A 137 -17.46 11.24 12.64
N VAL A 138 -16.26 11.47 12.10
CA VAL A 138 -16.06 12.01 10.73
C VAL A 138 -15.69 10.88 9.75
N LEU A 139 -15.42 9.68 10.26
CA LEU A 139 -15.00 8.49 9.51
C LEU A 139 -16.10 7.41 9.44
N GLU A 140 -17.25 7.63 10.09
CA GLU A 140 -18.48 6.84 9.94
C GLU A 140 -19.34 7.40 8.79
#